data_AF-A0A7Y2DS33-F1
#
_entry.id   AF-A0A7Y2DS33-F1
#
_cell.length_a   1.000
_cell.length_b   1.000
_cell.length_c   1.000
_cell.angle_alpha   90.00
_cell.angle_beta   90.00
_cell.angle_gamma   90.00
#
_symmetry.space_group_name_H-M   'P 1'
#
loop_
_entity.id
_entity.type
_entity.pdbx_description
1 polymer ?
#
loop_
_entity_poly.entity_id
_entity_poly.type
_entity_poly.pdbx_seq_one_letter_code
_entity_poly.pdbx_strand_id
1 'polypeptide(L)'
;IVTGATWHFVSRQIYTGSGKVGSELPGVSIHDVPYQLTQRAEHFEEEVGLETTLKRPIVNTRDEPHADSQRYRRLHVIVGDANMAQAATFLKVGTSQIVFAMIEDGAMNLDREFEDPVAAMHQVSHDLTLAEPLRLHGGTTMTALEIQYDLLEQAEAYTARRGFDNLGGEIVGKQILSMWGEVLAGLETDPDSVASMVDWVAKRRILNGFQDRHGCDWDDSRLRALDLQYHDMRPGKCLAAKAGLMSLVDDDDAEHAMTNPPDDTRAYFRGRCLKKFADSVVAANWDSIVFDVGDDPLRRVPMMEPTRGTAFHVSTLLDESDTVTELLERLGG
;
A
#
# COMPACT_ATOMS: atom_id res chain seq x y z
N ILE A 1 -14.13 -6.89 10.10
CA ILE A 1 -12.84 -6.76 9.37
C ILE A 1 -12.95 -7.32 7.96
N VAL A 2 -13.20 -8.62 7.75
CA VAL A 2 -13.27 -9.24 6.41
C VAL A 2 -14.21 -8.47 5.47
N THR A 3 -15.50 -8.34 5.81
CA THR A 3 -16.48 -7.61 4.97
C THR A 3 -15.98 -6.21 4.56
N GLY A 4 -15.62 -5.37 5.52
CA GLY A 4 -15.14 -4.00 5.23
C GLY A 4 -13.82 -3.95 4.47
N ALA A 5 -12.90 -4.87 4.74
CA ALA A 5 -11.64 -4.99 4.02
C ALA A 5 -11.87 -5.42 2.57
N THR A 6 -12.69 -6.44 2.33
CA THR A 6 -13.09 -6.89 1.00
C THR A 6 -13.77 -5.75 0.22
N TRP A 7 -14.72 -5.04 0.85
CA TRP A 7 -15.43 -3.90 0.28
C TRP A 7 -14.49 -2.82 -0.24
N HIS A 8 -13.50 -2.43 0.58
CA HIS A 8 -12.47 -1.46 0.23
C HIS A 8 -11.48 -1.99 -0.81
N PHE A 9 -10.99 -3.22 -0.63
CA PHE A 9 -9.90 -3.78 -1.45
C PHE A 9 -10.29 -4.05 -2.89
N VAL A 10 -11.52 -4.51 -3.13
CA VAL A 10 -12.05 -4.72 -4.49
C VAL A 10 -12.21 -3.38 -5.20
N SER A 11 -12.81 -2.38 -4.55
CA SER A 11 -13.18 -1.12 -5.23
C SER A 11 -12.05 -0.10 -5.32
N ARG A 12 -11.07 -0.08 -4.40
CA ARG A 12 -9.95 0.88 -4.44
C ARG A 12 -8.98 0.68 -5.62
N GLN A 13 -9.13 -0.42 -6.37
CA GLN A 13 -8.31 -0.71 -7.55
C GLN A 13 -8.37 0.43 -8.58
N ILE A 14 -9.47 1.17 -8.62
CA ILE A 14 -9.69 2.28 -9.55
C ILE A 14 -8.68 3.42 -9.41
N TYR A 15 -8.06 3.61 -8.24
CA TYR A 15 -6.98 4.61 -8.03
C TYR A 15 -5.66 4.01 -7.53
N THR A 16 -5.64 2.74 -7.13
CA THR A 16 -4.41 2.06 -6.66
C THR A 16 -3.79 1.14 -7.71
N GLY A 17 -4.51 0.86 -8.81
CA GLY A 17 -4.03 0.04 -9.90
C GLY A 17 -2.83 0.64 -10.64
N SER A 18 -1.87 -0.21 -11.02
CA SER A 18 -0.68 0.20 -11.74
C SER A 18 -0.77 -0.02 -13.26
N GLY A 19 -1.87 -0.60 -13.73
CA GLY A 19 -2.13 -0.84 -15.14
C GLY A 19 -1.34 -2.02 -15.69
N LYS A 20 -1.96 -2.82 -16.57
CA LYS A 20 -1.36 -3.99 -17.21
C LYS A 20 -1.84 -4.14 -18.64
N VAL A 21 -0.92 -4.43 -19.56
CA VAL A 21 -1.26 -4.78 -20.95
C VAL A 21 -1.64 -6.25 -21.03
N GLY A 22 -2.84 -6.53 -21.52
CA GLY A 22 -3.35 -7.89 -21.66
C GLY A 22 -3.92 -8.50 -20.39
N SER A 23 -4.35 -9.75 -20.55
CA SER A 23 -4.79 -10.65 -19.48
C SER A 23 -3.85 -11.85 -19.37
N GLU A 24 -3.74 -12.40 -18.17
CA GLU A 24 -3.10 -13.70 -17.89
C GLU A 24 -4.11 -14.81 -17.61
N LEU A 25 -5.41 -14.52 -17.68
CA LEU A 25 -6.44 -15.54 -17.49
C LEU A 25 -6.43 -16.53 -18.67
N PRO A 26 -6.49 -17.85 -18.39
CA PRO A 26 -6.56 -18.86 -19.46
C PRO A 26 -7.75 -18.62 -20.39
N GLY A 27 -7.48 -18.52 -21.69
CA GLY A 27 -8.51 -18.37 -22.71
C GLY A 27 -8.98 -16.94 -22.96
N VAL A 28 -8.48 -15.94 -22.22
CA VAL A 28 -8.74 -14.52 -22.49
C VAL A 28 -7.66 -13.99 -23.43
N SER A 29 -8.07 -13.40 -24.56
CA SER A 29 -7.13 -12.84 -25.53
C SER A 29 -6.82 -11.37 -25.23
N ILE A 30 -5.73 -10.87 -25.83
CA ILE A 30 -5.38 -9.44 -25.80
C ILE A 30 -6.46 -8.55 -26.45
N HIS A 31 -7.36 -9.11 -27.26
CA HIS A 31 -8.46 -8.34 -27.85
C HIS A 31 -9.68 -8.27 -26.92
N ASP A 32 -9.84 -9.22 -26.00
CA ASP A 32 -10.90 -9.21 -24.99
C ASP A 32 -10.54 -8.24 -23.86
N VAL A 33 -9.28 -8.30 -23.39
CA VAL A 33 -8.74 -7.41 -22.36
C VAL A 33 -7.42 -6.83 -22.86
N PRO A 34 -7.44 -5.74 -23.64
CA PRO A 34 -6.22 -5.10 -24.16
C PRO A 34 -5.40 -4.43 -23.06
N TYR A 35 -6.08 -3.84 -22.09
CA TYR A 35 -5.49 -3.17 -20.95
C TYR A 35 -6.42 -3.26 -19.75
N GLN A 36 -5.87 -3.41 -18.55
CA GLN A 36 -6.62 -3.50 -17.30
C GLN A 36 -6.01 -2.61 -16.22
N LEU A 37 -6.80 -2.21 -15.22
CA LEU A 37 -6.42 -1.28 -14.16
C LEU A 37 -5.30 -1.83 -13.27
N THR A 38 -5.27 -3.13 -13.02
CA THR A 38 -4.35 -3.73 -12.04
C THR A 38 -3.50 -4.85 -12.60
N GLN A 39 -2.31 -5.04 -12.02
CA GLN A 39 -1.45 -6.17 -12.31
C GLN A 39 -1.88 -7.43 -11.54
N ARG A 40 -2.57 -7.24 -10.41
CA ARG A 40 -2.76 -8.29 -9.40
C ARG A 40 -4.12 -8.99 -9.41
N ALA A 41 -5.19 -8.36 -9.90
CA ALA A 41 -6.57 -8.87 -9.78
C ALA A 41 -6.72 -10.33 -10.20
N GLU A 42 -6.22 -10.67 -11.40
CA GLU A 42 -6.35 -12.00 -12.01
C GLU A 42 -5.60 -13.11 -11.25
N HIS A 43 -4.78 -12.76 -10.26
CA HIS A 43 -4.04 -13.71 -9.44
C HIS A 43 -4.75 -14.06 -8.12
N PHE A 44 -5.92 -13.47 -7.86
CA PHE A 44 -6.77 -13.76 -6.70
C PHE A 44 -7.85 -14.76 -7.08
N GLU A 45 -8.04 -15.74 -6.21
CA GLU A 45 -8.91 -16.90 -6.44
C GLU A 45 -9.83 -17.20 -5.24
N GLU A 46 -9.57 -16.57 -4.08
CA GLU A 46 -10.33 -16.79 -2.85
C GLU A 46 -10.62 -15.44 -2.16
N GLU A 47 -11.67 -15.38 -1.35
CA GLU A 47 -11.96 -14.18 -0.55
C GLU A 47 -11.06 -14.11 0.68
N VAL A 48 -10.93 -15.22 1.43
CA VAL A 48 -10.21 -15.30 2.70
C VAL A 48 -9.34 -16.55 2.74
N GLY A 49 -8.09 -16.41 3.17
CA GLY A 49 -7.14 -17.53 3.21
C GLY A 49 -5.78 -17.17 3.79
N LEU A 50 -4.87 -18.14 3.90
CA LEU A 50 -3.52 -17.95 4.48
C LEU A 50 -2.42 -17.81 3.42
N GLU A 51 -2.66 -18.34 2.22
CA GLU A 51 -1.65 -18.47 1.18
C GLU A 51 -1.27 -17.14 0.53
N THR A 52 -0.04 -17.05 0.02
CA THR A 52 0.46 -15.84 -0.69
C THR A 52 0.95 -16.12 -2.11
N THR A 53 1.14 -17.39 -2.48
CA THR A 53 1.73 -17.82 -3.77
C THR A 53 0.78 -18.64 -4.65
N LEU A 54 -0.18 -19.34 -4.05
CA LEU A 54 -1.23 -20.11 -4.72
C LEU A 54 -2.58 -19.69 -4.10
N LYS A 55 -3.68 -19.79 -4.85
CA LYS A 55 -5.03 -19.52 -4.33
C LYS A 55 -5.11 -18.24 -3.50
N ARG A 56 -4.63 -17.13 -4.07
CA ARG A 56 -4.39 -15.92 -3.27
C ARG A 56 -5.73 -15.36 -2.77
N PRO A 57 -5.84 -15.07 -1.46
CA PRO A 57 -7.06 -14.54 -0.88
C PRO A 57 -7.07 -13.00 -0.86
N ILE A 58 -8.22 -12.38 -1.10
CA ILE A 58 -8.40 -10.92 -0.96
C ILE A 58 -7.99 -10.46 0.45
N VAL A 59 -8.43 -11.19 1.47
CA VAL A 59 -8.06 -10.98 2.88
C VAL A 59 -7.16 -12.12 3.34
N ASN A 60 -5.87 -11.81 3.57
CA ASN A 60 -4.93 -12.78 4.09
C ASN A 60 -5.00 -12.85 5.63
N THR A 61 -5.04 -14.06 6.17
CA THR A 61 -5.22 -14.34 7.61
C THR A 61 -3.93 -14.64 8.36
N ARG A 62 -2.75 -14.35 7.78
CA ARG A 62 -1.45 -14.56 8.44
C ARG A 62 -1.38 -13.77 9.74
N ASP A 63 -1.12 -14.48 10.83
CA ASP A 63 -1.10 -13.93 12.18
C ASP A 63 0.32 -13.95 12.77
N GLU A 64 1.16 -13.07 12.26
CA GLU A 64 2.53 -12.85 12.74
C GLU A 64 2.68 -11.38 13.13
N PRO A 65 2.30 -11.00 14.37
CA PRO A 65 2.19 -9.59 14.76
C PRO A 65 3.56 -8.88 14.84
N HIS A 66 4.64 -9.64 15.04
CA HIS A 66 5.97 -9.11 15.40
C HIS A 66 5.90 -8.12 16.58
N ALA A 67 4.94 -8.32 17.47
CA ALA A 67 4.65 -7.48 18.62
C ALA A 67 3.95 -8.35 19.67
N ASP A 68 3.56 -7.77 20.81
CA ASP A 68 2.75 -8.47 21.80
C ASP A 68 1.43 -8.97 21.18
N SER A 69 1.30 -10.29 21.03
CA SER A 69 0.15 -10.95 20.39
C SER A 69 -1.15 -10.85 21.19
N GLN A 70 -1.08 -10.46 22.48
CA GLN A 70 -2.29 -10.22 23.28
C GLN A 70 -2.89 -8.84 23.01
N ARG A 71 -2.10 -7.91 22.46
CA ARG A 71 -2.49 -6.52 22.22
C ARG A 71 -2.62 -6.19 20.74
N TYR A 72 -1.77 -6.76 19.90
CA TYR A 72 -1.63 -6.38 18.51
C TYR A 72 -1.85 -7.54 17.55
N ARG A 73 -2.41 -7.21 16.38
CA ARG A 73 -2.41 -8.06 15.19
C ARG A 73 -1.76 -7.29 14.05
N ARG A 74 -1.12 -8.00 13.12
CA ARG A 74 -0.60 -7.40 11.89
C ARG A 74 -1.46 -7.87 10.73
N LEU A 75 -2.33 -6.99 10.24
CA LEU A 75 -3.11 -7.29 9.04
C LEU A 75 -2.17 -7.31 7.82
N HIS A 76 -2.03 -8.47 7.19
CA HIS A 76 -1.17 -8.65 6.03
C HIS A 76 -1.99 -8.46 4.74
N VAL A 77 -1.72 -7.39 4.00
CA VAL A 77 -2.49 -7.04 2.80
C VAL A 77 -1.65 -7.31 1.55
N ILE A 78 -2.17 -8.13 0.63
CA ILE A 78 -1.44 -8.60 -0.56
C ILE A 78 -2.08 -8.19 -1.90
N VAL A 79 -3.25 -7.54 -1.87
CA VAL A 79 -4.07 -7.19 -3.05
C VAL A 79 -3.56 -6.01 -3.85
N GLY A 80 -2.77 -5.12 -3.25
CA GLY A 80 -2.33 -3.88 -3.90
C GLY A 80 -1.20 -4.11 -4.90
N ASP A 81 -1.23 -3.36 -5.99
CA ASP A 81 -0.10 -3.28 -6.92
C ASP A 81 1.07 -2.52 -6.28
N ALA A 82 2.27 -2.69 -6.86
CA ALA A 82 3.36 -1.74 -6.66
C ALA A 82 3.08 -0.48 -7.47
N ASN A 83 3.27 0.70 -6.87
CA ASN A 83 2.95 1.99 -7.49
C ASN A 83 4.22 2.81 -7.71
N MET A 84 4.30 3.51 -8.86
CA MET A 84 5.36 4.46 -9.14
C MET A 84 4.93 5.88 -8.73
N ALA A 85 3.66 6.20 -8.89
CA ALA A 85 3.07 7.44 -8.41
C ALA A 85 3.04 7.47 -6.87
N GLN A 86 3.65 8.52 -6.31
CA GLN A 86 3.67 8.74 -4.86
C GLN A 86 2.24 8.96 -4.33
N ALA A 87 1.41 9.69 -5.08
CA ALA A 87 -0.01 9.88 -4.75
C ALA A 87 -0.80 8.57 -4.68
N ALA A 88 -0.61 7.64 -5.64
CA ALA A 88 -1.25 6.32 -5.57
C ALA A 88 -0.81 5.53 -4.33
N THR A 89 0.47 5.58 -3.96
CA THR A 89 0.96 4.96 -2.71
C THR A 89 0.35 5.62 -1.46
N PHE A 90 0.30 6.95 -1.45
CA PHE A 90 -0.26 7.74 -0.35
C PHE A 90 -1.74 7.42 -0.15
N LEU A 91 -2.55 7.42 -1.22
CA LEU A 91 -3.95 7.03 -1.16
C LEU A 91 -4.12 5.57 -0.75
N LYS A 92 -3.35 4.64 -1.35
CA LYS A 92 -3.42 3.21 -1.04
C LYS A 92 -3.26 2.92 0.45
N VAL A 93 -2.32 3.59 1.12
CA VAL A 93 -2.07 3.41 2.56
C VAL A 93 -3.03 4.27 3.38
N GLY A 94 -3.17 5.55 3.05
CA GLY A 94 -3.95 6.53 3.81
C GLY A 94 -5.44 6.23 3.84
N THR A 95 -6.08 5.92 2.71
CA THR A 95 -7.52 5.58 2.70
C THR A 95 -7.77 4.28 3.47
N SER A 96 -6.83 3.32 3.38
CA SER A 96 -6.91 2.08 4.17
C SER A 96 -6.80 2.33 5.66
N GLN A 97 -5.92 3.24 6.10
CA GLN A 97 -5.81 3.61 7.51
C GLN A 97 -7.14 4.16 8.04
N ILE A 98 -7.81 5.04 7.29
CA ILE A 98 -9.12 5.59 7.68
C ILE A 98 -10.19 4.49 7.69
N VAL A 99 -10.26 3.66 6.65
CA VAL A 99 -11.22 2.55 6.58
C VAL A 99 -11.03 1.57 7.75
N PHE A 100 -9.79 1.20 8.09
CA PHE A 100 -9.54 0.31 9.22
C PHE A 100 -9.86 0.95 10.56
N ALA A 101 -9.59 2.25 10.73
CA ALA A 101 -10.02 2.98 11.93
C ALA A 101 -11.55 2.98 12.07
N MET A 102 -12.29 3.18 10.96
CA MET A 102 -13.76 3.07 10.97
C MET A 102 -14.24 1.66 11.32
N ILE A 103 -13.56 0.61 10.82
CA ILE A 103 -13.89 -0.79 11.14
C ILE A 103 -13.63 -1.08 12.62
N GLU A 104 -12.51 -0.63 13.17
CA GLU A 104 -12.12 -0.84 14.57
C GLU A 104 -13.09 -0.15 15.54
N ASP A 105 -13.54 1.06 15.19
CA ASP A 105 -14.52 1.81 15.98
C ASP A 105 -15.98 1.39 15.75
N GLY A 106 -16.23 0.45 14.83
CA GLY A 106 -17.60 0.06 14.44
C GLY A 106 -18.40 1.19 13.80
N ALA A 107 -17.72 2.13 13.14
CA ALA A 107 -18.31 3.31 12.51
C ALA A 107 -18.62 3.13 11.01
N MET A 108 -18.07 2.07 10.39
CA MET A 108 -18.30 1.74 8.99
C MET A 108 -19.65 1.02 8.81
N ASN A 109 -20.44 1.43 7.82
CA ASN A 109 -21.62 0.70 7.37
C ASN A 109 -21.18 -0.55 6.58
N LEU A 110 -21.60 -1.72 7.05
CA LEU A 110 -21.27 -3.03 6.48
C LEU A 110 -22.51 -3.80 6.02
N ASP A 111 -23.63 -3.11 5.74
CA ASP A 111 -24.90 -3.73 5.33
C ASP A 111 -24.86 -4.28 3.89
N ARG A 112 -23.76 -4.07 3.15
CA ARG A 112 -23.60 -4.47 1.75
C ARG A 112 -22.36 -5.34 1.59
N GLU A 113 -22.52 -6.41 0.82
CA GLU A 113 -21.45 -7.36 0.49
C GLU A 113 -21.56 -7.75 -0.97
N PHE A 114 -20.43 -8.03 -1.63
CA PHE A 114 -20.42 -8.54 -2.99
C PHE A 114 -21.06 -9.94 -3.05
N GLU A 115 -21.71 -10.26 -4.16
CA GLU A 115 -22.20 -11.63 -4.42
C GLU A 115 -21.03 -12.60 -4.64
N ASP A 116 -20.04 -12.17 -5.42
CA ASP A 116 -18.77 -12.87 -5.63
C ASP A 116 -17.63 -11.84 -5.62
N PRO A 117 -16.89 -11.71 -4.50
CA PRO A 117 -15.80 -10.75 -4.37
C PRO A 117 -14.64 -10.96 -5.35
N VAL A 118 -14.35 -12.20 -5.74
CA VAL A 118 -13.24 -12.51 -6.64
C VAL A 118 -13.62 -12.11 -8.06
N ALA A 119 -14.82 -12.49 -8.51
CA ALA A 119 -15.34 -12.05 -9.79
C ALA A 119 -15.45 -10.52 -9.87
N ALA A 120 -15.91 -9.87 -8.80
CA ALA A 120 -15.95 -8.41 -8.71
C ALA A 120 -14.56 -7.79 -8.86
N MET A 121 -13.53 -8.35 -8.21
CA MET A 121 -12.14 -7.87 -8.32
C MET A 121 -11.60 -7.97 -9.76
N HIS A 122 -11.93 -9.03 -10.49
CA HIS A 122 -11.54 -9.17 -11.90
C HIS A 122 -12.30 -8.16 -12.77
N GLN A 123 -13.62 -8.05 -12.57
CA GLN A 123 -14.49 -7.14 -13.29
C GLN A 123 -14.04 -5.67 -13.13
N VAL A 124 -13.72 -5.24 -11.92
CA VAL A 124 -13.21 -3.88 -11.66
C VAL A 124 -11.89 -3.65 -12.41
N SER A 125 -10.98 -4.63 -12.43
CA SER A 125 -9.71 -4.50 -13.15
C SER A 125 -9.92 -4.36 -14.67
N HIS A 126 -10.89 -5.07 -15.25
CA HIS A 126 -11.13 -5.06 -16.69
C HIS A 126 -11.95 -3.87 -17.17
N ASP A 127 -12.73 -3.23 -16.30
CA ASP A 127 -13.57 -2.09 -16.64
C ASP A 127 -12.77 -0.76 -16.63
N LEU A 128 -12.36 -0.31 -17.82
CA LEU A 128 -11.71 1.00 -18.00
C LEU A 128 -12.68 2.18 -17.98
N THR A 129 -14.00 1.93 -18.00
CA THR A 129 -15.06 2.96 -17.95
C THR A 129 -15.49 3.29 -16.53
N LEU A 130 -15.20 2.38 -15.58
CA LEU A 130 -15.59 2.47 -14.17
C LEU A 130 -17.12 2.51 -13.94
N ALA A 131 -17.89 2.09 -14.94
CA ALA A 131 -19.35 2.18 -14.98
C ALA A 131 -20.04 0.81 -14.90
N GLU A 132 -19.29 -0.29 -14.95
CA GLU A 132 -19.86 -1.63 -14.91
C GLU A 132 -20.44 -1.95 -13.51
N PRO A 133 -21.70 -2.42 -13.42
CA PRO A 133 -22.33 -2.70 -12.14
C PRO A 133 -21.80 -4.01 -11.53
N LEU A 134 -21.36 -3.93 -10.27
CA LEU A 134 -20.98 -5.08 -9.45
C LEU A 134 -22.21 -5.63 -8.73
N ARG A 135 -22.40 -6.94 -8.75
CA ARG A 135 -23.53 -7.62 -8.11
C ARG A 135 -23.32 -7.70 -6.59
N LEU A 136 -24.36 -7.31 -5.85
CA LEU A 136 -24.38 -7.36 -4.39
C LEU A 136 -25.38 -8.40 -3.89
N HIS A 137 -25.12 -8.92 -2.69
CA HIS A 137 -26.12 -9.72 -1.98
C HIS A 137 -27.44 -8.94 -1.83
N GLY A 138 -28.56 -9.62 -2.03
CA GLY A 138 -29.89 -8.98 -2.04
C GLY A 138 -30.33 -8.44 -3.41
N GLY A 139 -29.51 -8.59 -4.46
CA GLY A 139 -29.89 -8.37 -5.85
C GLY A 139 -29.73 -6.93 -6.35
N THR A 140 -29.20 -6.04 -5.51
CA THR A 140 -28.80 -4.67 -5.89
C THR A 140 -27.44 -4.68 -6.59
N THR A 141 -27.04 -3.52 -7.12
CA THR A 141 -25.75 -3.33 -7.78
C THR A 141 -25.13 -1.99 -7.42
N MET A 142 -23.80 -1.91 -7.48
CA MET A 142 -23.04 -0.66 -7.39
C MET A 142 -21.82 -0.71 -8.31
N THR A 143 -21.38 0.42 -8.84
CA THR A 143 -20.07 0.51 -9.51
C THR A 143 -18.95 0.64 -8.48
N ALA A 144 -17.71 0.35 -8.87
CA ALA A 144 -16.56 0.56 -7.98
C ALA A 144 -16.40 2.03 -7.55
N LEU A 145 -16.77 2.95 -8.44
CA LEU A 145 -16.74 4.39 -8.17
C LEU A 145 -17.79 4.80 -7.12
N GLU A 146 -19.04 4.32 -7.25
CA GLU A 146 -20.09 4.54 -6.25
C GLU A 146 -19.70 4.01 -4.87
N ILE A 147 -19.06 2.84 -4.83
CA ILE A 147 -18.55 2.25 -3.58
C ILE A 147 -17.50 3.16 -2.95
N GLN A 148 -16.57 3.70 -3.74
CA GLN A 148 -15.50 4.55 -3.20
C GLN A 148 -16.02 5.93 -2.78
N TYR A 149 -17.03 6.50 -3.44
CA TYR A 149 -17.70 7.71 -2.96
C TYR A 149 -18.44 7.48 -1.64
N ASP A 150 -19.15 6.36 -1.49
CA ASP A 150 -19.80 5.98 -0.23
C ASP A 150 -18.76 5.84 0.91
N LEU A 151 -17.60 5.23 0.64
CA LEU A 151 -16.51 5.13 1.60
C LEU A 151 -15.89 6.49 1.96
N LEU A 152 -15.76 7.40 0.99
CA LEU A 152 -15.28 8.75 1.22
C LEU A 152 -16.25 9.54 2.11
N GLU A 153 -17.56 9.48 1.84
CA GLU A 153 -18.58 10.13 2.68
C GLU A 153 -18.53 9.61 4.12
N GLN A 154 -18.43 8.30 4.30
CA GLN A 154 -18.27 7.70 5.63
C GLN A 154 -16.99 8.15 6.32
N ALA A 155 -15.88 8.24 5.58
CA ALA A 155 -14.58 8.69 6.09
C ALA A 155 -14.62 10.16 6.54
N GLU A 156 -15.27 11.04 5.76
CA GLU A 156 -15.47 12.44 6.13
C GLU A 156 -16.33 12.56 7.40
N ALA A 157 -17.44 11.82 7.48
CA ALA A 157 -18.29 11.80 8.67
C ALA A 157 -17.56 11.26 9.91
N TYR A 158 -16.72 10.22 9.74
CA TYR A 158 -15.92 9.64 10.81
C TYR A 158 -14.88 10.64 11.36
N THR A 159 -14.08 11.23 10.46
CA THR A 159 -13.01 12.16 10.83
C THR A 159 -13.53 13.47 11.40
N ALA A 160 -14.69 13.96 10.94
CA ALA A 160 -15.36 15.10 11.55
C ALA A 160 -15.76 14.85 13.04
N ARG A 161 -16.00 13.59 13.43
CA ARG A 161 -16.39 13.22 14.80
C ARG A 161 -15.22 12.79 15.67
N ARG A 162 -14.23 12.10 15.10
CA ARG A 162 -13.11 11.48 15.84
C ARG A 162 -11.80 12.25 15.74
N GLY A 163 -11.69 13.21 14.83
CA GLY A 163 -10.44 13.90 14.54
C GLY A 163 -9.48 13.02 13.72
N PHE A 164 -8.20 13.39 13.73
CA PHE A 164 -7.17 12.80 12.87
C PHE A 164 -5.97 12.22 13.64
N ASP A 165 -6.05 12.14 14.98
CA ASP A 165 -4.91 11.75 15.82
C ASP A 165 -4.36 10.36 15.44
N ASN A 166 -5.25 9.42 15.13
CA ASN A 166 -4.89 8.06 14.68
C ASN A 166 -4.67 7.95 13.16
N LEU A 167 -4.72 9.07 12.42
CA LEU A 167 -4.74 9.15 10.96
C LEU A 167 -3.57 9.98 10.40
N GLY A 168 -2.45 10.02 11.11
CA GLY A 168 -1.27 10.82 10.74
C GLY A 168 -1.39 12.31 11.09
N GLY A 169 -2.39 12.70 11.89
CA GLY A 169 -2.64 14.08 12.28
C GLY A 169 -3.48 14.86 11.27
N GLU A 170 -3.91 16.06 11.67
CA GLU A 170 -4.90 16.87 10.92
C GLU A 170 -4.46 17.20 9.49
N ILE A 171 -3.17 17.48 9.28
CA ILE A 171 -2.63 17.84 7.96
C ILE A 171 -2.72 16.66 7.01
N VAL A 172 -2.15 15.51 7.40
CA VAL A 172 -2.12 14.29 6.58
C VAL A 172 -3.52 13.76 6.34
N GLY A 173 -4.34 13.68 7.40
CA GLY A 173 -5.70 13.17 7.29
C GLY A 173 -6.59 13.99 6.34
N LYS A 174 -6.52 15.33 6.41
CA LYS A 174 -7.24 16.19 5.46
C LYS A 174 -6.72 16.05 4.03
N GLN A 175 -5.39 15.89 3.86
CA GLN A 175 -4.79 15.67 2.55
C GLN A 175 -5.26 14.35 1.92
N ILE A 176 -5.37 13.27 2.71
CA ILE A 176 -5.90 11.97 2.25
C ILE A 176 -7.32 12.15 1.71
N LEU A 177 -8.23 12.76 2.50
CA LEU A 177 -9.64 12.93 2.10
C LEU A 177 -9.77 13.81 0.84
N SER A 178 -9.05 14.95 0.81
CA SER A 178 -9.08 15.87 -0.32
C SER A 178 -8.58 15.21 -1.60
N MET A 179 -7.45 14.50 -1.54
CA MET A 179 -6.87 13.84 -2.70
C MET A 179 -7.70 12.65 -3.16
N TRP A 180 -8.33 11.93 -2.22
CA TRP A 180 -9.25 10.84 -2.54
C TRP A 180 -10.45 11.39 -3.33
N GLY A 181 -11.09 12.45 -2.84
CA GLY A 181 -12.20 13.11 -3.56
C GLY A 181 -11.80 13.66 -4.93
N GLU A 182 -10.63 14.31 -5.04
CA GLU A 182 -10.10 14.81 -6.32
C GLU A 182 -9.90 13.69 -7.33
N VAL A 183 -9.31 12.57 -6.91
CA VAL A 183 -9.08 11.43 -7.79
C VAL A 183 -10.40 10.77 -8.21
N LEU A 184 -11.36 10.59 -7.32
CA LEU A 184 -12.67 10.03 -7.69
C LEU A 184 -13.39 10.93 -8.70
N ALA A 185 -13.42 12.24 -8.48
CA ALA A 185 -14.05 13.20 -9.39
C ALA A 185 -13.38 13.22 -10.77
N GLY A 186 -12.04 13.15 -10.81
CA GLY A 186 -11.31 13.05 -12.07
C GLY A 186 -11.58 11.74 -12.79
N LEU A 187 -11.55 10.60 -12.09
CA LEU A 187 -11.87 9.29 -12.66
C LEU A 187 -13.30 9.22 -13.22
N GLU A 188 -14.26 9.90 -12.60
CA GLU A 188 -15.65 9.97 -13.06
C GLU A 188 -15.83 10.78 -14.35
N THR A 189 -15.09 11.89 -14.48
CA THR A 189 -15.37 12.91 -15.51
C THR A 189 -14.35 12.95 -16.64
N ASP A 190 -13.06 12.92 -16.30
CA ASP A 190 -11.93 12.92 -17.23
C ASP A 190 -10.74 12.21 -16.58
N PRO A 191 -10.60 10.88 -16.78
CA PRO A 191 -9.53 10.12 -16.15
C PRO A 191 -8.13 10.68 -16.43
N ASP A 192 -7.90 11.31 -17.59
CA ASP A 192 -6.58 11.85 -17.94
C ASP A 192 -6.17 13.05 -17.05
N SER A 193 -7.14 13.72 -16.42
CA SER A 193 -6.90 14.80 -15.45
C SER A 193 -6.15 14.33 -14.20
N VAL A 194 -6.27 13.05 -13.83
CA VAL A 194 -5.62 12.46 -12.65
C VAL A 194 -4.41 11.60 -13.00
N ALA A 195 -3.92 11.70 -14.24
CA ALA A 195 -2.75 10.93 -14.71
C ALA A 195 -1.45 11.24 -13.95
N SER A 196 -1.34 12.39 -13.28
CA SER A 196 -0.20 12.67 -12.40
C SER A 196 -0.27 11.92 -11.06
N MET A 197 -1.45 11.39 -10.71
CA MET A 197 -1.70 10.74 -9.42
C MET A 197 -1.96 9.24 -9.52
N VAL A 198 -2.50 8.76 -10.65
CA VAL A 198 -2.95 7.38 -10.85
C VAL A 198 -2.10 6.67 -11.91
N ASP A 199 -1.33 5.66 -11.50
CA ASP A 199 -0.36 4.95 -12.35
C ASP A 199 -0.99 4.35 -13.62
N TRP A 200 -2.12 3.65 -13.50
CA TRP A 200 -2.72 2.99 -14.66
C TRP A 200 -3.19 4.01 -15.72
N VAL A 201 -3.62 5.20 -15.31
CA VAL A 201 -3.96 6.30 -16.22
C VAL A 201 -2.70 6.83 -16.89
N ALA A 202 -1.67 7.15 -16.10
CA ALA A 202 -0.39 7.66 -16.58
C ALA A 202 0.25 6.73 -17.62
N LYS A 203 0.28 5.43 -17.29
CA LYS A 203 0.81 4.38 -18.15
C LYS A 203 -0.03 4.24 -19.43
N ARG A 204 -1.36 4.24 -19.32
CA ARG A 204 -2.26 4.18 -20.49
C ARG A 204 -2.00 5.34 -21.45
N ARG A 205 -1.79 6.56 -20.95
CA ARG A 205 -1.43 7.72 -21.79
C ARG A 205 -0.12 7.52 -22.55
N ILE A 206 0.90 6.94 -21.92
CA ILE A 206 2.18 6.61 -22.58
C ILE A 206 1.99 5.58 -23.69
N LEU A 207 1.23 4.52 -23.40
CA LEU A 207 0.96 3.41 -24.31
C LEU A 207 0.12 3.87 -25.52
N ASN A 208 -0.99 4.59 -25.28
CA ASN A 208 -1.81 5.18 -26.34
C ASN A 208 -0.98 6.13 -27.21
N GLY A 209 -0.18 7.00 -26.61
CA GLY A 209 0.71 7.88 -27.38
C GLY A 209 1.75 7.11 -28.20
N PHE A 210 2.18 5.93 -27.78
CA PHE A 210 3.03 5.05 -28.58
C PHE A 210 2.25 4.44 -29.76
N GLN A 211 1.03 3.96 -29.53
CA GLN A 211 0.14 3.45 -30.58
C GLN A 211 -0.11 4.51 -31.65
N ASP A 212 -0.47 5.73 -31.26
CA ASP A 212 -0.73 6.84 -32.18
C ASP A 212 0.48 7.18 -33.06
N ARG A 213 1.69 7.16 -32.47
CA ARG A 213 2.93 7.48 -33.20
C ARG A 213 3.39 6.37 -34.15
N HIS A 214 3.09 5.11 -33.82
CA HIS A 214 3.63 3.96 -34.55
C HIS A 214 2.58 3.18 -35.33
N GLY A 215 1.30 3.54 -35.23
CA GLY A 215 0.18 2.87 -35.91
C GLY A 215 0.09 1.38 -35.55
N CYS A 216 0.25 1.04 -34.27
CA CYS A 216 0.19 -0.34 -33.79
C CYS A 216 -1.00 -0.58 -32.83
N ASP A 217 -1.44 -1.83 -32.74
CA ASP A 217 -2.51 -2.26 -31.84
C ASP A 217 -1.95 -2.88 -30.55
N TRP A 218 -2.82 -3.24 -29.61
CA TRP A 218 -2.49 -3.79 -28.28
C TRP A 218 -1.77 -5.14 -28.31
N ASP A 219 -1.81 -5.85 -29.44
CA ASP A 219 -1.09 -7.10 -29.67
C ASP A 219 0.42 -6.89 -29.96
N ASP A 220 0.86 -5.65 -30.17
CA ASP A 220 2.25 -5.32 -30.39
C ASP A 220 3.10 -5.59 -29.13
N SER A 221 4.07 -6.50 -29.26
CA SER A 221 5.01 -6.86 -28.20
C SER A 221 5.74 -5.66 -27.55
N ARG A 222 5.88 -4.54 -28.28
CA ARG A 222 6.50 -3.32 -27.76
C ARG A 222 5.66 -2.67 -26.67
N LEU A 223 4.33 -2.76 -26.72
CA LEU A 223 3.47 -2.23 -25.65
C LEU A 223 3.65 -3.00 -24.35
N ARG A 224 3.79 -4.33 -24.40
CA ARG A 224 4.14 -5.15 -23.23
C ARG A 224 5.53 -4.82 -22.69
N ALA A 225 6.50 -4.54 -23.57
CA ALA A 225 7.82 -4.10 -23.15
C ALA A 225 7.78 -2.73 -22.45
N LEU A 226 6.95 -1.80 -22.94
CA LEU A 226 6.74 -0.48 -22.33
C LEU A 226 5.99 -0.57 -21.00
N ASP A 227 5.01 -1.46 -20.87
CA ASP A 227 4.32 -1.76 -19.60
C ASP A 227 5.34 -2.18 -18.52
N LEU A 228 6.25 -3.09 -18.86
CA LEU A 228 7.35 -3.48 -17.97
C LEU A 228 8.33 -2.33 -17.72
N GLN A 229 8.70 -1.57 -18.76
CA GLN A 229 9.67 -0.48 -18.66
C GLN A 229 9.14 0.72 -17.84
N TYR A 230 7.83 0.87 -17.72
CA TYR A 230 7.21 1.85 -16.81
C TYR A 230 7.76 1.74 -15.39
N HIS A 231 8.03 0.50 -14.97
CA HIS A 231 8.48 0.12 -13.62
C HIS A 231 10.00 -0.03 -13.48
N ASP A 232 10.79 0.35 -14.49
CA ASP A 232 12.24 0.20 -14.44
C ASP A 232 12.87 1.17 -13.41
N MET A 233 13.46 0.65 -12.34
CA MET A 233 14.06 1.47 -11.27
C MET A 233 15.41 2.11 -11.67
N ARG A 234 15.95 1.82 -12.86
CA ARG A 234 17.22 2.40 -13.29
C ARG A 234 17.03 3.84 -13.79
N PRO A 235 17.86 4.79 -13.34
CA PRO A 235 17.85 6.16 -13.84
C PRO A 235 17.89 6.22 -15.37
N GLY A 236 17.05 7.07 -15.96
CA GLY A 236 16.95 7.28 -17.41
C GLY A 236 16.15 6.21 -18.19
N LYS A 237 15.89 5.04 -17.59
CA LYS A 237 15.11 3.96 -18.22
C LYS A 237 13.65 3.91 -17.76
N CYS A 238 13.38 4.33 -16.52
CA CYS A 238 12.03 4.46 -15.97
C CYS A 238 11.13 5.33 -16.86
N LEU A 239 10.01 4.78 -17.35
CA LEU A 239 9.02 5.61 -18.07
C LEU A 239 8.10 6.37 -17.11
N ALA A 240 7.83 5.85 -15.90
CA ALA A 240 7.05 6.57 -14.90
C ALA A 240 7.68 7.92 -14.53
N ALA A 241 9.01 7.99 -14.43
CA ALA A 241 9.76 9.23 -14.21
C ALA A 241 9.57 10.28 -15.32
N LYS A 242 9.04 9.89 -16.49
CA LYS A 242 8.74 10.78 -17.63
C LYS A 242 7.24 11.03 -17.79
N ALA A 243 6.40 10.50 -16.90
CA ALA A 243 4.95 10.55 -16.99
C ALA A 243 4.33 11.82 -16.37
N GLY A 244 5.15 12.71 -15.78
CA GLY A 244 4.65 13.92 -15.12
C GLY A 244 3.90 13.62 -13.82
N LEU A 245 4.37 12.62 -13.07
CA LEU A 245 3.77 12.22 -11.80
C LEU A 245 3.98 13.31 -10.74
N MET A 246 2.99 13.48 -9.87
CA MET A 246 3.05 14.37 -8.71
C MET A 246 4.09 13.87 -7.70
N SER A 247 4.89 14.79 -7.16
CA SER A 247 5.75 14.53 -5.99
C SER A 247 5.06 14.99 -4.71
N LEU A 248 5.07 14.13 -3.71
CA LEU A 248 4.60 14.37 -2.34
C LEU A 248 5.76 14.47 -1.35
N VAL A 249 6.88 13.82 -1.65
CA VAL A 249 8.10 13.81 -0.84
C VAL A 249 9.24 14.38 -1.68
N ASP A 250 10.10 15.16 -1.04
CA ASP A 250 11.31 15.71 -1.67
C ASP A 250 12.37 14.61 -1.84
N ASP A 251 13.18 14.72 -2.90
CA ASP A 251 14.24 13.73 -3.19
C ASP A 251 15.26 13.65 -2.03
N ASP A 252 15.57 14.78 -1.39
CA ASP A 252 16.48 14.84 -0.23
C ASP A 252 15.95 14.03 0.96
N ASP A 253 14.63 14.06 1.21
CA ASP A 253 14.00 13.28 2.29
C ASP A 253 14.04 11.78 1.97
N ALA A 254 13.82 11.41 0.70
CA ALA A 254 13.94 10.02 0.24
C ALA A 254 15.38 9.50 0.37
N GLU A 255 16.38 10.29 -0.01
CA GLU A 255 17.80 9.96 0.17
C GLU A 255 18.16 9.84 1.65
N HIS A 256 17.67 10.75 2.50
CA HIS A 256 17.87 10.69 3.94
C HIS A 256 17.35 9.38 4.54
N ALA A 257 16.15 8.94 4.13
CA ALA A 257 15.51 7.72 4.60
C ALA A 257 16.26 6.43 4.22
N MET A 258 17.17 6.47 3.23
CA MET A 258 17.99 5.30 2.86
C MET A 258 18.93 4.85 3.98
N THR A 259 19.38 5.78 4.84
CA THR A 259 20.38 5.50 5.88
C THR A 259 19.96 5.91 7.29
N ASN A 260 18.77 6.48 7.44
CA ASN A 260 18.23 6.93 8.72
C ASN A 260 16.83 6.34 8.92
N PRO A 261 16.59 5.63 10.04
CA PRO A 261 15.28 5.07 10.34
C PRO A 261 14.29 6.17 10.76
N PRO A 262 12.97 5.92 10.66
CA PRO A 262 11.96 6.80 11.24
C PRO A 262 12.16 6.89 12.76
N ASP A 263 11.92 8.08 13.30
CA ASP A 263 12.27 8.46 14.67
C ASP A 263 11.18 8.13 15.70
N ASP A 264 9.98 7.82 15.27
CA ASP A 264 8.77 7.65 16.08
C ASP A 264 8.37 6.18 16.27
N THR A 265 9.18 5.24 15.78
CA THR A 265 8.97 3.79 15.98
C THR A 265 10.22 3.10 16.50
N ARG A 266 10.08 1.84 16.92
CA ARG A 266 11.20 0.95 17.27
C ARG A 266 12.25 0.80 16.18
N ALA A 267 11.94 1.14 14.93
CA ALA A 267 12.92 1.13 13.85
C ALA A 267 14.08 2.10 14.14
N TYR A 268 13.84 3.18 14.89
CA TYR A 268 14.88 4.10 15.33
C TYR A 268 15.98 3.37 16.10
N PHE A 269 15.63 2.69 17.20
CA PHE A 269 16.58 1.91 17.99
C PHE A 269 17.31 0.88 17.12
N ARG A 270 16.58 0.16 16.25
CA ARG A 270 17.18 -0.85 15.36
C ARG A 270 18.21 -0.25 14.41
N GLY A 271 17.83 0.77 13.64
CA GLY A 271 18.71 1.38 12.65
C GLY A 271 19.92 2.06 13.30
N ARG A 272 19.72 2.74 14.44
CA ARG A 272 20.81 3.36 15.20
C ARG A 272 21.79 2.32 15.76
N CYS A 273 21.31 1.20 16.29
CA CYS A 273 22.19 0.12 16.77
C CYS A 273 22.98 -0.50 15.62
N LEU A 274 22.33 -0.80 14.49
CA LEU A 274 23.00 -1.34 13.30
C LEU A 274 24.06 -0.38 12.74
N LYS A 275 23.86 0.94 12.86
CA LYS A 275 24.81 1.96 12.42
C LYS A 275 25.98 2.16 13.39
N LYS A 276 25.72 2.21 14.70
CA LYS A 276 26.73 2.54 15.73
C LYS A 276 27.49 1.32 16.24
N PHE A 277 26.83 0.16 16.36
CA PHE A 277 27.38 -1.05 16.99
C PHE A 277 27.42 -2.24 16.01
N ALA A 278 27.64 -1.97 14.71
CA ALA A 278 27.57 -2.97 13.63
C ALA A 278 28.38 -4.24 13.94
N ASP A 279 29.62 -4.07 14.41
CA ASP A 279 30.55 -5.18 14.70
C ASP A 279 30.08 -6.07 15.87
N SER A 280 29.22 -5.54 16.73
CA SER A 280 28.64 -6.25 17.87
C SER A 280 27.26 -6.85 17.58
N VAL A 281 26.64 -6.57 16.42
CA VAL A 281 25.31 -7.11 16.08
C VAL A 281 25.46 -8.44 15.37
N VAL A 282 25.01 -9.51 16.02
CA VAL A 282 24.99 -10.86 15.44
C VAL A 282 23.77 -11.05 14.54
N ALA A 283 22.60 -10.55 14.98
CA ALA A 283 21.36 -10.65 14.24
C ALA A 283 20.39 -9.52 14.63
N ALA A 284 19.56 -9.10 13.68
CA ALA A 284 18.47 -8.17 13.92
C ALA A 284 17.19 -8.65 13.24
N ASN A 285 16.05 -8.51 13.93
CA ASN A 285 14.72 -8.84 13.43
C ASN A 285 13.72 -7.72 13.81
N TRP A 286 12.47 -7.86 13.39
CA TRP A 286 11.42 -6.88 13.70
C TRP A 286 11.22 -6.69 15.21
N ASP A 287 11.28 -7.77 15.97
CA ASP A 287 10.96 -7.84 17.39
C ASP A 287 12.18 -7.92 18.32
N SER A 288 13.41 -7.91 17.80
CA SER A 288 14.61 -8.08 18.61
C SER A 288 15.92 -7.75 17.89
N ILE A 289 16.96 -7.48 18.67
CA ILE A 289 18.36 -7.41 18.24
C ILE A 289 19.19 -8.33 19.14
N VAL A 290 20.17 -9.03 18.58
CA VAL A 290 21.09 -9.90 19.30
C VAL A 290 22.51 -9.34 19.17
N PHE A 291 23.15 -9.12 20.31
CA PHE A 291 24.50 -8.59 20.39
C PHE A 291 25.50 -9.63 20.90
N ASP A 292 26.71 -9.57 20.37
CA ASP A 292 27.92 -10.16 20.95
C ASP A 292 28.64 -9.09 21.77
N VAL A 293 28.81 -9.38 23.06
CA VAL A 293 29.46 -8.49 24.04
C VAL A 293 30.84 -9.00 24.46
N GLY A 294 31.36 -10.03 23.78
CA GLY A 294 32.64 -10.66 24.09
C GLY A 294 32.56 -11.77 25.15
N ASP A 295 31.37 -12.04 25.69
CA ASP A 295 31.11 -13.11 26.66
C ASP A 295 29.84 -13.89 26.26
N ASP A 296 29.83 -15.19 26.56
CA ASP A 296 28.65 -16.05 26.42
C ASP A 296 27.74 -15.99 27.65
N PRO A 297 26.40 -15.99 27.48
CA PRO A 297 25.66 -16.09 26.22
C PRO A 297 25.44 -14.73 25.54
N LEU A 298 25.24 -14.75 24.21
CA LEU A 298 24.79 -13.59 23.42
C LEU A 298 23.59 -12.88 24.05
N ARG A 299 23.57 -11.55 23.96
CA ARG A 299 22.56 -10.71 24.61
C ARG A 299 21.45 -10.34 23.62
N ARG A 300 20.24 -10.85 23.87
CA ARG A 300 19.04 -10.53 23.07
C ARG A 300 18.26 -9.40 23.73
N VAL A 301 18.06 -8.30 23.01
CA VAL A 301 17.20 -7.18 23.39
C VAL A 301 15.84 -7.32 22.69
N PRO A 302 14.75 -7.60 23.41
CA PRO A 302 13.42 -7.63 22.83
C PRO A 302 12.88 -6.22 22.53
N MET A 303 12.13 -6.10 21.45
CA MET A 303 11.56 -4.86 20.93
C MET A 303 10.07 -5.05 20.61
N MET A 304 9.32 -5.70 21.50
CA MET A 304 7.94 -6.17 21.26
C MET A 304 6.90 -5.06 21.11
N GLU A 305 7.21 -3.83 21.50
CA GLU A 305 6.32 -2.67 21.42
C GLU A 305 6.73 -1.78 20.22
N PRO A 306 5.95 -1.73 19.12
CA PRO A 306 6.29 -0.94 17.93
C PRO A 306 6.50 0.55 18.20
N THR A 307 5.84 1.09 19.23
CA THR A 307 5.86 2.51 19.60
C THR A 307 6.92 2.87 20.66
N ARG A 308 7.77 1.92 21.07
CA ARG A 308 8.91 2.15 21.99
C ARG A 308 10.24 2.00 21.27
N GLY A 309 11.33 2.49 21.87
CA GLY A 309 12.63 2.54 21.20
C GLY A 309 12.70 3.59 20.09
N THR A 310 11.85 4.62 20.21
CA THR A 310 11.82 5.81 19.36
C THR A 310 12.95 6.77 19.77
N ALA A 311 13.22 7.81 18.98
CA ALA A 311 14.18 8.86 19.31
C ALA A 311 13.88 9.52 20.66
N PHE A 312 12.60 9.76 20.96
CA PHE A 312 12.18 10.27 22.26
C PHE A 312 12.58 9.35 23.43
N HIS A 313 12.55 8.03 23.22
CA HIS A 313 12.86 7.06 24.26
C HIS A 313 14.37 6.83 24.47
N VAL A 314 15.15 6.76 23.39
CA VAL A 314 16.51 6.18 23.43
C VAL A 314 17.58 6.98 22.70
N SER A 315 17.30 8.17 22.16
CA SER A 315 18.33 8.96 21.45
C SER A 315 19.53 9.29 22.33
N THR A 316 19.31 9.94 23.48
CA THR A 316 20.37 10.27 24.47
C THR A 316 21.12 9.02 24.94
N LEU A 317 20.38 7.95 25.22
CA LEU A 317 20.95 6.67 25.64
C LEU A 317 21.94 6.12 24.61
N LEU A 318 21.55 6.13 23.34
CA LEU A 318 22.38 5.67 22.22
C LEU A 318 23.55 6.60 21.95
N ASP A 319 23.35 7.92 22.08
CA ASP A 319 24.40 8.92 21.87
C ASP A 319 25.51 8.81 22.90
N GLU A 320 25.14 8.62 24.17
CA GLU A 320 26.07 8.58 25.32
C GLU A 320 26.68 7.21 25.63
N SER A 321 26.27 6.14 24.93
CA SER A 321 26.86 4.80 25.10
C SER A 321 27.93 4.57 24.02
N ASP A 322 29.20 4.47 24.41
CA ASP A 322 30.30 4.27 23.46
C ASP A 322 30.44 2.80 23.06
N THR A 323 29.99 1.88 23.93
CA THR A 323 30.01 0.44 23.68
C THR A 323 28.61 -0.18 23.81
N VAL A 324 28.43 -1.36 23.20
CA VAL A 324 27.20 -2.14 23.36
C VAL A 324 26.99 -2.56 24.82
N THR A 325 28.06 -2.82 25.57
CA THR A 325 27.99 -3.19 26.99
C THR A 325 27.40 -2.05 27.80
N GLU A 326 27.88 -0.82 27.61
CA GLU A 326 27.31 0.38 28.26
C GLU A 326 25.84 0.59 27.88
N LEU A 327 25.50 0.39 26.60
CA LEU A 327 24.11 0.50 26.14
C LEU A 327 23.22 -0.49 26.90
N LEU A 328 23.63 -1.76 27.00
CA LEU A 328 22.85 -2.80 27.67
C LEU A 328 22.72 -2.57 29.18
N GLU A 329 23.80 -2.15 29.84
CA GLU A 329 23.77 -1.78 31.26
C GLU A 329 22.76 -0.66 31.53
N ARG A 330 22.69 0.34 30.65
CA ARG A 330 21.76 1.46 30.77
C ARG A 330 20.33 1.14 30.31
N LEU A 331 20.13 0.22 29.37
CA LEU A 331 18.81 -0.28 28.96
C LEU A 331 18.13 -1.09 30.07
N GLY A 332 18.94 -1.70 30.93
CA GLY A 332 18.51 -2.52 32.04
C GLY A 332 19.39 -3.77 32.15
N GLY A 333 20.24 -3.79 33.17
CA GLY A 333 20.68 -5.04 33.78
C GLY A 333 19.50 -5.92 34.17
#